data_AF-A0A1T4RHB7-F1
#
_entry.id   AF-A0A1T4RHB7-F1
#
_cell.length_a   1.000
_cell.length_b   1.000
_cell.length_c   1.000
_cell.angle_alpha   90.00
_cell.angle_beta   90.00
_cell.angle_gamma   90.00
#
_symmetry.space_group_name_H-M   'P 1'
#
loop_
_entity.id
_entity.type
_entity.pdbx_description
1 polymer ?
#
loop_
_entity_poly.entity_id
_entity_poly.type
_entity_poly.pdbx_seq_one_letter_code
_entity_poly.pdbx_strand_id
1 'polypeptide(L)'
;MRLLSFLLYCIMILATELVLASPIKTVIKLSPLPITQHNVELPLNEYTALEVLILKKVSSSQVPRPYDIPSTALLATNNNEVTDINHNNIRDDYERLLLIQYQRPEYIAMAILAAAHWDRLIATYSQSERITSITALALMTNNIAINQCYYSLQQIDNTLTSPILNYFDTEQKLTIKNKAEAKLLAIIASSPFSITFDVQPCQRFTLLAEAMLKTTLVSL
;
A
#
# COMPACT_ATOMS: atom_id res chain seq x y z
N MET A 1 -26.97 -26.71 -58.23
CA MET A 1 -25.59 -26.56 -57.67
C MET A 1 -25.12 -25.11 -57.48
N ARG A 2 -25.69 -24.08 -58.11
CA ARG A 2 -25.23 -22.68 -57.94
C ARG A 2 -25.72 -21.96 -56.67
N LEU A 3 -26.86 -22.36 -56.09
CA LEU A 3 -27.40 -21.73 -54.86
C LEU A 3 -26.63 -22.10 -53.58
N LEU A 4 -26.16 -23.35 -53.45
CA LEU A 4 -25.38 -23.78 -52.28
C LEU A 4 -24.03 -23.06 -52.18
N SER A 5 -23.42 -22.74 -53.34
CA SER A 5 -22.12 -22.05 -53.37
C SER A 5 -22.19 -20.61 -52.88
N PHE A 6 -23.35 -19.94 -53.04
CA PHE A 6 -23.57 -18.58 -52.56
C PHE A 6 -23.84 -18.53 -51.05
N LEU A 7 -24.61 -19.50 -50.53
CA LEU A 7 -24.86 -19.64 -49.09
C LEU A 7 -23.55 -19.92 -48.31
N LEU A 8 -22.67 -20.77 -48.83
CA LEU A 8 -21.36 -20.98 -48.22
C LEU A 8 -20.49 -19.73 -48.26
N TYR A 9 -20.53 -18.94 -49.33
CA TYR A 9 -19.75 -17.69 -49.41
C TYR A 9 -20.24 -16.62 -48.42
N CYS A 10 -21.55 -16.46 -48.24
CA CYS A 10 -22.09 -15.51 -47.26
C CYS A 10 -21.78 -15.91 -45.81
N ILE A 11 -21.79 -17.20 -45.48
CA ILE A 11 -21.42 -17.69 -44.14
C ILE A 11 -19.92 -17.47 -43.87
N MET A 12 -19.07 -17.63 -44.89
CA MET A 12 -17.63 -17.40 -44.75
C MET A 12 -17.28 -15.91 -44.59
N ILE A 13 -18.04 -15.00 -45.22
CA ILE A 13 -17.83 -13.54 -45.06
C ILE A 13 -18.34 -13.06 -43.69
N LEU A 14 -19.43 -13.63 -43.17
CA LEU A 14 -19.97 -13.25 -41.85
C LEU A 14 -19.11 -13.79 -40.68
N ALA A 15 -18.35 -14.85 -40.91
CA ALA A 15 -17.45 -15.42 -39.90
C ALA A 15 -16.12 -14.66 -39.75
N THR A 16 -15.76 -13.78 -40.70
CA THR A 16 -14.49 -13.03 -40.67
C THR A 16 -14.55 -11.69 -39.95
N GLU A 17 -15.73 -11.19 -39.56
CA GLU A 17 -15.86 -9.88 -38.89
C GLU A 17 -16.15 -9.95 -37.38
N LEU A 18 -16.22 -11.15 -36.79
CA LEU A 18 -16.45 -11.32 -35.35
C LEU A 18 -15.27 -11.95 -34.62
N VAL A 19 -14.04 -11.65 -35.03
CA VAL A 19 -12.91 -11.71 -34.10
C VAL A 19 -12.87 -10.35 -33.41
N LEU A 20 -13.81 -10.15 -32.49
CA LEU A 20 -13.64 -9.16 -31.43
C LEU A 20 -12.32 -9.53 -30.78
N ALA A 21 -11.26 -8.79 -31.09
CA ALA A 21 -9.99 -8.92 -30.42
C ALA A 21 -10.29 -8.67 -28.94
N SER A 22 -10.48 -9.75 -28.18
CA SER A 22 -10.50 -9.69 -26.73
C SER A 22 -9.22 -8.94 -26.38
N PRO A 23 -9.29 -7.80 -25.69
CA PRO A 23 -8.08 -7.06 -25.35
C PRO A 23 -7.19 -8.05 -24.62
N ILE A 24 -6.06 -8.39 -25.25
CA ILE A 24 -5.06 -9.26 -24.65
C ILE A 24 -4.77 -8.60 -23.32
N LYS A 25 -5.20 -9.24 -22.23
CA LYS A 25 -4.98 -8.76 -20.88
C LYS A 25 -3.47 -8.74 -20.73
N THR A 26 -2.87 -7.58 -20.92
CA THR A 26 -1.43 -7.40 -20.81
C THR A 26 -1.08 -7.87 -19.42
N VAL A 27 -0.37 -9.01 -19.34
CA VAL A 27 0.16 -9.51 -18.08
C VAL A 27 1.27 -8.54 -17.70
N ILE A 28 0.91 -7.49 -16.98
CA ILE A 28 1.87 -6.62 -16.38
C ILE A 28 2.59 -7.45 -15.33
N LYS A 29 3.86 -7.75 -15.57
CA LYS A 29 4.72 -8.37 -14.57
C LYS A 29 4.99 -7.33 -13.47
N LEU A 30 4.11 -7.26 -12.48
CA LEU A 30 4.32 -6.51 -11.24
C LEU A 30 5.21 -7.25 -10.23
N SER A 31 5.98 -8.23 -10.70
CA SER A 31 6.90 -8.96 -9.87
C SER A 31 8.26 -8.27 -9.95
N PRO A 32 8.72 -7.62 -8.87
CA PRO A 32 10.10 -7.14 -8.81
C PRO A 32 11.07 -8.31 -8.94
N LEU A 33 12.32 -8.02 -9.32
CA LEU A 33 13.35 -9.05 -9.39
C LEU A 33 13.57 -9.67 -7.99
N PRO A 34 13.94 -10.95 -7.91
CA PRO A 34 14.32 -11.57 -6.63
C PRO A 34 15.41 -10.75 -5.95
N ILE A 35 15.27 -10.58 -4.64
CA ILE A 35 16.22 -9.78 -3.85
C ILE A 35 17.51 -10.59 -3.72
N THR A 36 18.59 -10.09 -4.30
CA THR A 36 19.92 -10.73 -4.27
C THR A 36 20.86 -10.13 -3.23
N GLN A 37 20.43 -9.08 -2.52
CA GLN A 37 21.23 -8.41 -1.49
C GLN A 37 21.07 -9.10 -0.14
N HIS A 38 22.19 -9.60 0.40
CA HIS A 38 22.28 -10.21 1.73
C HIS A 38 22.63 -9.21 2.84
N ASN A 39 23.04 -7.99 2.47
CA ASN A 39 23.36 -6.92 3.41
C ASN A 39 22.35 -5.79 3.23
N VAL A 40 21.17 -5.95 3.84
CA VAL A 40 20.16 -4.89 3.88
C VAL A 40 20.36 -4.11 5.17
N GLU A 41 20.86 -2.89 5.04
CA GLU A 41 20.96 -1.94 6.14
C GLU A 41 19.56 -1.38 6.47
N LEU A 42 19.39 -0.94 7.73
CA LEU A 42 18.16 -0.28 8.11
C LEU A 42 18.02 1.05 7.37
N PRO A 43 16.85 1.31 6.77
CA PRO A 43 16.69 2.46 5.89
C PRO A 43 16.58 3.80 6.62
N LEU A 44 16.37 3.75 7.94
CA LEU A 44 16.33 4.90 8.82
C LEU A 44 17.39 4.70 9.90
N ASN A 45 18.10 5.77 10.25
CA ASN A 45 18.85 5.81 11.49
C ASN A 45 17.93 6.23 12.64
N GLU A 46 18.41 6.07 13.88
CA GLU A 46 17.65 6.40 15.08
C GLU A 46 17.18 7.86 15.11
N TYR A 47 18.02 8.83 14.71
CA TYR A 47 17.65 10.25 14.69
C TYR A 47 16.47 10.53 13.77
N THR A 48 16.52 10.07 12.52
CA THR A 48 15.43 10.24 11.55
C THR A 48 14.17 9.50 11.99
N ALA A 49 14.32 8.32 12.61
CA ALA A 49 13.19 7.59 13.16
C ALA A 49 12.50 8.40 14.27
N LEU A 50 13.27 8.94 15.22
CA LEU A 50 12.73 9.77 16.29
C LEU A 50 12.06 11.05 15.77
N GLU A 51 12.61 11.70 14.74
CA GLU A 51 11.97 12.86 14.11
C GLU A 51 10.59 12.51 13.53
N VAL A 52 10.46 11.37 12.84
CA VAL A 52 9.18 10.88 12.32
C VAL A 52 8.20 10.61 13.47
N LEU A 53 8.64 9.94 14.54
CA LEU A 53 7.80 9.63 15.69
C LEU A 53 7.35 10.89 16.44
N ILE A 54 8.23 11.87 16.62
CA ILE A 54 7.91 13.16 17.25
C ILE A 54 6.89 13.93 16.40
N LEU A 55 7.13 14.03 15.09
CA LEU A 55 6.20 14.68 14.17
C LEU A 55 4.81 14.04 14.23
N LYS A 56 4.77 12.71 14.30
CA LYS A 56 3.54 11.94 14.40
C LYS A 56 3.02 11.78 15.82
N LYS A 57 3.64 12.39 16.82
CA LYS A 57 3.25 12.27 18.23
C LYS A 57 3.02 10.79 18.61
N VAL A 58 3.95 9.92 18.22
CA VAL A 58 3.91 8.49 18.51
C VAL A 58 4.82 8.18 19.68
N SER A 59 4.23 7.83 20.81
CA SER A 59 4.97 7.39 22.01
C SER A 59 4.02 6.76 23.04
N SER A 60 4.58 5.98 23.96
CA SER A 60 3.79 5.33 25.03
C SER A 60 3.06 6.31 25.95
N SER A 61 3.51 7.56 26.03
CA SER A 61 2.84 8.63 26.77
C SER A 61 1.75 9.35 25.97
N GLN A 62 1.76 9.22 24.65
CA GLN A 62 0.80 9.84 23.73
C GLN A 62 -0.30 8.88 23.27
N VAL A 63 -0.04 7.57 23.29
CA VAL A 63 -1.07 6.55 23.03
C VAL A 63 -2.08 6.53 24.18
N PRO A 64 -3.38 6.78 23.90
CA PRO A 64 -4.44 6.64 24.88
C PRO A 64 -4.43 5.26 25.53
N ARG A 65 -4.68 5.16 26.84
CA ARG A 65 -4.72 3.86 27.50
C ARG A 65 -6.00 3.11 27.11
N PRO A 66 -6.02 1.77 27.15
CA PRO A 66 -7.22 1.00 26.82
C PRO A 66 -8.47 1.39 27.62
N TYR A 67 -8.30 1.87 28.85
CA TYR A 67 -9.40 2.29 29.73
C TYR A 67 -9.83 3.75 29.53
N ASP A 68 -9.07 4.54 28.77
CA ASP A 68 -9.41 5.91 28.40
C ASP A 68 -10.36 5.95 27.19
N ILE A 69 -10.58 4.81 26.54
CA ILE A 69 -11.47 4.66 25.38
C ILE A 69 -12.92 4.72 25.87
N PRO A 70 -13.73 5.70 25.44
CA PRO A 70 -15.13 5.80 25.83
C PRO A 70 -15.89 4.51 25.48
N SER A 71 -16.81 4.07 26.35
CA SER A 71 -17.62 2.87 26.10
C SER A 71 -18.43 2.94 24.79
N THR A 72 -18.75 4.16 24.32
CA THR A 72 -19.38 4.43 23.03
C THR A 72 -18.45 4.15 21.83
N ALA A 73 -17.13 4.35 21.98
CA ALA A 73 -16.14 4.00 20.96
C ALA A 73 -15.86 2.49 20.90
N LEU A 74 -16.06 1.77 22.01
CA LEU A 74 -16.00 0.29 22.05
C LEU A 74 -17.22 -0.37 21.37
N LEU A 75 -18.34 0.34 21.22
CA LEU A 75 -19.55 -0.13 20.53
C LEU A 75 -19.51 0.15 19.01
N ALA A 76 -18.52 0.91 18.54
CA ALA A 76 -18.32 1.21 17.13
C ALA A 76 -17.68 0.04 16.35
N THR A 77 -17.62 -1.17 16.90
CA THR A 77 -17.06 -2.39 16.25
C THR A 77 -17.71 -2.76 14.92
N ASN A 78 -18.82 -2.12 14.56
CA ASN A 78 -19.60 -2.41 13.36
C ASN A 78 -19.37 -1.37 12.25
N ASN A 79 -18.73 -0.26 12.57
CA ASN A 79 -18.46 0.84 11.65
C ASN A 79 -16.95 1.06 11.66
N ASN A 80 -16.31 1.18 10.50
CA ASN A 80 -14.87 1.39 10.32
C ASN A 80 -14.30 2.69 10.94
N GLU A 81 -14.83 3.18 12.05
CA GLU A 81 -14.30 4.32 12.77
C GLU A 81 -13.01 3.89 13.46
N VAL A 82 -11.92 4.30 12.83
CA VAL A 82 -10.57 4.34 13.38
C VAL A 82 -10.63 5.12 14.68
N THR A 83 -10.48 4.42 15.81
CA THR A 83 -10.23 5.09 17.09
C THR A 83 -8.82 5.68 17.02
N ASP A 84 -8.77 6.99 16.79
CA ASP A 84 -7.58 7.85 16.84
C ASP A 84 -7.92 9.03 17.77
N ILE A 85 -7.88 8.78 19.08
CA ILE A 85 -8.27 9.75 20.10
C ILE A 85 -7.21 10.87 20.21
N ASN A 86 -5.94 10.55 19.96
CA ASN A 86 -4.85 11.54 20.03
C ASN A 86 -4.70 12.38 18.74
N HIS A 87 -5.53 12.09 17.72
CA HIS A 87 -5.63 12.81 16.44
C HIS A 87 -4.30 12.92 15.71
N ASN A 88 -3.52 11.85 15.69
CA ASN A 88 -2.23 11.79 14.99
C ASN A 88 -2.31 11.14 13.59
N ASN A 89 -3.53 10.81 13.15
CA ASN A 89 -3.87 10.08 11.94
C ASN A 89 -3.32 8.65 11.93
N ILE A 90 -3.17 8.04 13.10
CA ILE A 90 -2.79 6.63 13.28
C ILE A 90 -3.82 6.02 14.22
N ARG A 91 -4.30 4.81 13.91
CA ARG A 91 -5.19 4.12 14.82
C ARG A 91 -4.49 3.81 16.13
N ASP A 92 -5.14 4.11 17.26
CA ASP A 92 -4.59 3.89 18.61
C ASP A 92 -4.29 2.41 18.89
N ASP A 93 -5.08 1.48 18.35
CA ASP A 93 -4.88 0.04 18.50
C ASP A 93 -3.63 -0.46 17.76
N TYR A 94 -3.46 -0.01 16.53
CA TYR A 94 -2.27 -0.27 15.72
C TYR A 94 -1.03 0.37 16.36
N GLU A 95 -1.10 1.64 16.77
CA GLU A 95 0.02 2.35 17.42
C GLU A 95 0.50 1.60 18.68
N ARG A 96 -0.45 1.16 19.53
CA ARG A 96 -0.14 0.37 20.72
C ARG A 96 0.53 -0.95 20.39
N LEU A 97 0.04 -1.66 19.37
CA LEU A 97 0.65 -2.91 18.92
C LEU A 97 2.10 -2.68 18.47
N LEU A 98 2.38 -1.62 17.72
CA LEU A 98 3.73 -1.29 17.28
C LEU A 98 4.68 -1.03 18.46
N LEU A 99 4.24 -0.23 19.44
CA LEU A 99 5.05 0.13 20.62
C LEU A 99 5.33 -1.08 21.53
N ILE A 100 4.48 -2.11 21.51
CA ILE A 100 4.70 -3.36 22.25
C ILE A 100 5.59 -4.32 21.45
N GLN A 101 5.34 -4.43 20.14
CA GLN A 101 5.96 -5.44 19.29
C GLN A 101 7.41 -5.08 18.92
N TYR A 102 7.70 -3.81 18.68
CA TYR A 102 9.00 -3.37 18.22
C TYR A 102 9.81 -2.70 19.31
N GLN A 103 11.04 -3.19 19.49
CA GLN A 103 12.00 -2.64 20.46
C GLN A 103 12.80 -1.47 19.90
N ARG A 104 12.80 -1.31 18.57
CA ARG A 104 13.62 -0.34 17.84
C ARG A 104 12.76 0.80 17.29
N PRO A 105 13.10 2.07 17.56
CA PRO A 105 12.34 3.21 17.04
C PRO A 105 12.31 3.22 15.50
N GLU A 106 13.34 2.69 14.82
CA GLU A 106 13.40 2.61 13.37
C GLU A 106 12.27 1.73 12.79
N TYR A 107 11.99 0.59 13.41
CA TYR A 107 10.90 -0.29 12.98
C TYR A 107 9.52 0.32 13.25
N ILE A 108 9.37 1.04 14.37
CA ILE A 108 8.14 1.78 14.67
C ILE A 108 7.95 2.87 13.61
N ALA A 109 8.96 3.69 13.33
CA ALA A 109 8.91 4.75 12.33
C ALA A 109 8.59 4.20 10.93
N MET A 110 9.22 3.09 10.52
CA MET A 110 8.89 2.41 9.26
C MET A 110 7.41 1.99 9.22
N ALA A 111 6.86 1.43 10.30
CA ALA A 111 5.47 1.00 10.35
C ALA A 111 4.48 2.18 10.31
N ILE A 112 4.86 3.34 10.87
CA ILE A 112 4.10 4.59 10.75
C ILE A 112 4.13 5.16 9.33
N LEU A 113 5.29 5.14 8.68
CA LEU A 113 5.42 5.55 7.27
C LEU A 113 4.63 4.63 6.34
N ALA A 114 4.64 3.32 6.60
CA ALA A 114 3.86 2.34 5.88
C ALA A 114 2.35 2.55 6.09
N ALA A 115 1.90 2.81 7.31
CA ALA A 115 0.51 3.13 7.61
C ALA A 115 0.03 4.37 6.84
N ALA A 116 0.79 5.46 6.88
CA ALA A 116 0.47 6.68 6.12
C ALA A 116 0.42 6.42 4.59
N HIS A 117 1.25 5.50 4.08
CA HIS A 117 1.16 5.05 2.69
C HIS A 117 -0.13 4.25 2.43
N TRP A 118 -0.47 3.31 3.33
CA TRP A 118 -1.66 2.49 3.21
C TRP A 118 -2.95 3.29 3.32
N ASP A 119 -3.02 4.33 4.15
CA ASP A 119 -4.14 5.28 4.21
C ASP A 119 -4.39 5.89 2.82
N ARG A 120 -3.33 6.35 2.17
CA ARG A 120 -3.41 6.91 0.81
C ARG A 120 -3.83 5.85 -0.21
N LEU A 121 -3.35 4.62 -0.07
CA LEU A 121 -3.73 3.51 -0.94
C LEU A 121 -5.23 3.21 -0.80
N ILE A 122 -5.75 3.02 0.42
CA ILE A 122 -7.16 2.67 0.60
C ILE A 122 -8.11 3.81 0.27
N ALA A 123 -7.70 5.07 0.45
CA ALA A 123 -8.48 6.24 0.06
C ALA A 123 -8.83 6.22 -1.45
N THR A 124 -7.99 5.57 -2.28
CA THR A 124 -8.26 5.42 -3.71
C THR A 124 -9.52 4.62 -4.00
N TYR A 125 -9.95 3.74 -3.10
CA TYR A 125 -11.16 2.94 -3.27
C TYR A 125 -12.41 3.82 -3.25
N SER A 126 -12.52 4.72 -2.26
CA SER A 126 -13.67 5.60 -2.07
C SER A 126 -13.60 6.90 -2.88
N GLN A 127 -12.41 7.29 -3.37
CA GLN A 127 -12.26 8.51 -4.17
C GLN A 127 -13.03 8.44 -5.49
N SER A 128 -13.89 9.43 -5.70
CA SER A 128 -14.67 9.64 -6.93
C SER A 128 -13.86 10.31 -8.05
N GLU A 129 -12.87 11.12 -7.67
CA GLU A 129 -11.98 11.79 -8.63
C GLU A 129 -11.10 10.79 -9.39
N ARG A 130 -10.72 11.19 -10.61
CA ARG A 130 -9.86 10.40 -11.48
C ARG A 130 -8.43 10.35 -10.93
N ILE A 131 -7.98 9.15 -10.57
CA ILE A 131 -6.60 8.88 -10.21
C ILE A 131 -5.74 8.86 -11.48
N THR A 132 -4.63 9.60 -11.49
CA THR A 132 -3.71 9.62 -12.63
C THR A 132 -2.88 8.33 -12.68
N SER A 133 -2.44 7.93 -13.89
CA SER A 133 -1.60 6.74 -14.05
C SER A 133 -0.27 6.86 -13.30
N ILE A 134 0.31 8.06 -13.19
CA ILE A 134 1.54 8.31 -12.42
C ILE A 134 1.28 8.09 -10.93
N THR A 135 0.17 8.61 -10.39
CA THR A 135 -0.21 8.40 -8.99
C THR A 135 -0.47 6.92 -8.70
N ALA A 136 -1.18 6.22 -9.59
CA ALA A 136 -1.43 4.79 -9.45
C ALA A 136 -0.13 3.98 -9.44
N LEU A 137 0.79 4.30 -10.36
CA LEU A 137 2.10 3.66 -10.44
C LEU A 137 2.92 3.92 -9.16
N ALA A 138 2.98 5.17 -8.69
CA ALA A 138 3.70 5.52 -7.47
C ALA A 138 3.13 4.79 -6.24
N LEU A 139 1.80 4.73 -6.10
CA LEU A 139 1.17 4.01 -4.98
C LEU A 139 1.49 2.51 -5.03
N MET A 140 1.35 1.87 -6.19
CA MET A 140 1.62 0.42 -6.30
C MET A 140 3.10 0.07 -6.14
N THR A 141 4.00 0.83 -6.75
CA THR A 141 5.46 0.58 -6.64
C THR A 141 5.96 0.84 -5.22
N ASN A 142 5.46 1.88 -4.53
CA ASN A 142 5.77 2.11 -3.11
C ASN A 142 5.26 0.96 -2.23
N ASN A 143 4.03 0.48 -2.44
CA ASN A 143 3.47 -0.63 -1.68
C ASN A 143 4.30 -1.91 -1.85
N ILE A 144 4.75 -2.19 -3.08
CA ILE A 144 5.64 -3.31 -3.39
C ILE A 144 6.99 -3.15 -2.69
N ALA A 145 7.62 -1.97 -2.79
CA ALA A 145 8.90 -1.70 -2.15
C ALA A 145 8.84 -1.82 -0.61
N ILE A 146 7.76 -1.33 0.02
CA ILE A 146 7.51 -1.50 1.47
C ILE A 146 7.49 -2.99 1.84
N ASN A 147 6.69 -3.79 1.13
CA ASN A 147 6.57 -5.22 1.40
C ASN A 147 7.89 -5.97 1.17
N GLN A 148 8.61 -5.64 0.10
CA GLN A 148 9.92 -6.21 -0.18
C GLN A 148 10.95 -5.85 0.88
N CYS A 149 10.95 -4.60 1.35
CA CYS A 149 11.88 -4.19 2.40
C CYS A 149 11.66 -4.98 3.68
N TYR A 150 10.40 -5.10 4.13
CA TYR A 150 10.09 -5.94 5.29
C TYR A 150 10.53 -7.38 5.06
N TYR A 151 10.22 -7.97 3.90
CA TYR A 151 10.65 -9.33 3.57
C TYR A 151 12.17 -9.51 3.66
N SER A 152 12.95 -8.56 3.14
CA SER A 152 14.41 -8.60 3.23
C SER A 152 14.94 -8.48 4.65
N LEU A 153 14.42 -7.51 5.42
CA LEU A 153 14.86 -7.29 6.79
C LEU A 153 14.51 -8.50 7.67
N GLN A 154 13.40 -9.19 7.41
CA GLN A 154 13.03 -10.44 8.08
C GLN A 154 14.01 -11.59 7.84
N GLN A 155 14.79 -11.56 6.75
CA GLN A 155 15.85 -12.56 6.52
C GLN A 155 17.07 -12.32 7.42
N ILE A 156 17.24 -11.10 7.94
CA ILE A 156 18.38 -10.69 8.78
C ILE A 156 17.96 -10.69 10.25
N ASP A 157 16.76 -10.18 10.52
CA ASP A 157 16.14 -10.11 11.84
C ASP A 157 14.83 -10.91 11.83
N ASN A 158 14.91 -12.16 12.27
CA ASN A 158 13.76 -13.07 12.30
C ASN A 158 12.71 -12.68 13.36
N THR A 159 13.01 -11.73 14.25
CA THR A 159 12.05 -11.21 15.23
C THR A 159 11.18 -10.10 14.64
N LEU A 160 11.63 -9.50 13.53
CA LEU A 160 10.83 -8.53 12.79
C LEU A 160 9.62 -9.22 12.18
N THR A 161 8.43 -8.70 12.48
CA THR A 161 7.18 -9.10 11.81
C THR A 161 6.67 -7.93 11.00
N SER A 162 6.31 -8.13 9.73
CA SER A 162 5.69 -7.08 8.91
C SER A 162 4.38 -6.59 9.56
N PRO A 163 4.15 -5.27 9.67
CA PRO A 163 2.98 -4.74 10.37
C PRO A 163 1.70 -4.77 9.52
N ILE A 164 1.77 -5.24 8.28
CA ILE A 164 0.64 -5.23 7.34
C ILE A 164 -0.60 -5.96 7.86
N LEU A 165 -0.42 -7.08 8.57
CA LEU A 165 -1.53 -7.86 9.11
C LEU A 165 -2.15 -7.21 10.36
N ASN A 166 -1.37 -6.45 11.12
CA ASN A 166 -1.88 -5.65 12.24
C ASN A 166 -2.65 -4.43 11.74
N TYR A 167 -2.26 -3.88 10.58
CA TYR A 167 -2.95 -2.74 9.98
C TYR A 167 -4.24 -3.17 9.25
N PHE A 168 -4.19 -4.24 8.47
CA PHE A 168 -5.36 -4.83 7.79
C PHE A 168 -5.91 -6.04 8.54
N ASP A 169 -6.24 -5.82 9.81
CA ASP A 169 -6.61 -6.83 10.82
C ASP A 169 -8.03 -7.39 10.69
N THR A 170 -8.87 -6.81 9.83
CA THR A 170 -10.24 -7.30 9.58
C THR A 170 -10.45 -7.67 8.12
N GLU A 171 -11.38 -8.59 7.87
CA GLU A 171 -11.76 -9.01 6.50
C GLU A 171 -12.22 -7.81 5.65
N GLN A 172 -12.95 -6.87 6.27
CA GLN A 172 -13.40 -5.66 5.59
C GLN A 172 -12.23 -4.76 5.17
N LYS A 173 -11.25 -4.51 6.06
CA LYS A 173 -10.06 -3.72 5.74
C LYS A 173 -9.22 -4.39 4.66
N LEU A 174 -9.05 -5.71 4.73
CA LEU A 174 -8.38 -6.49 3.69
C LEU A 174 -9.13 -6.41 2.35
N THR A 175 -10.46 -6.47 2.37
CA THR A 175 -11.30 -6.32 1.18
C THR A 175 -11.14 -4.93 0.55
N ILE A 176 -11.12 -3.87 1.36
CA ILE A 176 -10.90 -2.49 0.89
C ILE A 176 -9.52 -2.38 0.24
N LYS A 177 -8.47 -2.89 0.91
CA LYS A 177 -7.11 -2.95 0.35
C LYS A 177 -7.09 -3.65 -1.02
N ASN A 178 -7.67 -4.84 -1.12
CA ASN A 178 -7.67 -5.61 -2.36
C ASN A 178 -8.43 -4.89 -3.49
N LYS A 179 -9.55 -4.23 -3.17
CA LYS A 179 -10.31 -3.43 -4.15
C LYS A 179 -9.56 -2.17 -4.59
N ALA A 180 -8.87 -1.50 -3.66
CA ALA A 180 -8.00 -0.37 -3.98
C ALA A 180 -6.86 -0.80 -4.92
N GLU A 181 -6.13 -1.86 -4.57
CA GLU A 181 -5.06 -2.42 -5.41
C GLU A 181 -5.57 -2.82 -6.80
N ALA A 182 -6.72 -3.51 -6.87
CA ALA A 182 -7.33 -3.88 -8.16
C ALA A 182 -7.70 -2.65 -9.01
N LYS A 183 -8.24 -1.59 -8.41
CA LYS A 183 -8.54 -0.32 -9.10
C LYS A 183 -7.28 0.31 -9.67
N LEU A 184 -6.20 0.38 -8.87
CA LEU A 184 -4.91 0.93 -9.31
C LEU A 184 -4.28 0.09 -10.42
N LEU A 185 -4.34 -1.23 -10.32
CA LEU A 185 -3.84 -2.14 -11.35
C LEU A 185 -4.56 -1.97 -12.69
N ALA A 186 -5.89 -1.75 -12.68
CA ALA A 186 -6.65 -1.48 -13.90
C ALA A 186 -6.20 -0.16 -14.58
N ILE A 187 -5.89 0.88 -13.78
CA ILE A 187 -5.35 2.14 -14.30
C ILE A 187 -3.95 1.93 -14.89
N ILE A 188 -3.09 1.15 -14.21
CA ILE A 188 -1.74 0.85 -14.69
C ILE A 188 -1.78 0.00 -15.97
N ALA A 189 -2.73 -0.93 -16.11
CA ALA A 189 -2.91 -1.77 -17.31
C ALA A 189 -3.21 -0.97 -18.58
N SER A 190 -3.82 0.21 -18.43
CA SER A 190 -4.12 1.13 -19.53
C SER A 190 -3.10 2.27 -19.65
N SER A 191 -2.04 2.24 -18.85
CA SER A 191 -1.02 3.29 -18.81
C SER A 191 0.02 3.12 -19.92
N PRO A 192 0.47 4.21 -20.55
CA PRO A 192 1.62 4.17 -21.47
C PRO A 192 2.96 4.10 -20.72
N PHE A 193 2.98 4.32 -19.40
CA PHE A 193 4.20 4.33 -18.59
C PHE A 193 4.71 2.93 -18.31
N SER A 194 6.02 2.74 -18.43
CA SER A 194 6.70 1.51 -18.00
C SER A 194 6.78 1.45 -16.47
N ILE A 195 6.70 0.24 -15.93
CA ILE A 195 6.91 -0.01 -14.51
C ILE A 195 8.39 -0.22 -14.27
N THR A 196 8.96 0.59 -13.39
CA THR A 196 10.32 0.40 -12.88
C THR A 196 10.21 0.14 -11.38
N PHE A 197 10.90 -0.89 -10.91
CA PHE A 197 10.99 -1.23 -9.50
C PHE A 197 12.32 -0.74 -8.94
N ASP A 198 12.30 -0.24 -7.70
CA ASP A 198 13.54 0.15 -7.03
C ASP A 198 14.44 -1.07 -6.83
N VAL A 199 15.72 -0.93 -7.15
CA VAL A 199 16.73 -1.96 -6.92
C VAL A 199 17.00 -2.14 -5.42
N GLN A 200 16.77 -1.08 -4.62
CA GLN A 200 16.90 -1.04 -3.17
C GLN A 200 15.54 -0.71 -2.53
N PRO A 201 14.66 -1.71 -2.30
CA PRO A 201 13.30 -1.46 -1.83
C PRO A 201 13.26 -0.73 -0.47
N CYS A 202 14.26 -0.95 0.39
CA CYS A 202 14.32 -0.28 1.69
C CYS A 202 14.60 1.23 1.60
N GLN A 203 15.31 1.71 0.57
CA GLN A 203 15.53 3.14 0.35
C GLN A 203 14.21 3.92 0.23
N ARG A 204 13.12 3.23 -0.11
CA ARG A 204 11.78 3.82 -0.14
C ARG A 204 11.36 4.42 1.20
N PHE A 205 11.76 3.84 2.33
CA PHE A 205 11.45 4.40 3.64
C PHE A 205 12.16 5.72 3.91
N THR A 206 13.40 5.89 3.44
CA THR A 206 14.12 7.17 3.49
C THR A 206 13.35 8.25 2.73
N LEU A 207 12.90 7.96 1.51
CA LEU A 207 12.12 8.89 0.69
C LEU A 207 10.77 9.24 1.31
N LEU A 208 10.08 8.26 1.93
CA LEU A 208 8.82 8.48 2.63
C LEU A 208 9.02 9.37 3.87
N ALA A 209 10.09 9.14 4.64
CA ALA A 209 10.43 9.97 5.80
C ALA A 209 10.73 11.41 5.36
N GLU A 210 11.59 11.59 4.36
CA GLU A 210 11.90 12.92 3.83
C GLU A 210 10.65 13.67 3.34
N ALA A 211 9.76 12.99 2.61
CA ALA A 211 8.53 13.60 2.12
C ALA A 211 7.66 14.08 3.28
N MET A 212 7.52 13.26 4.33
CA MET A 212 6.73 13.58 5.52
C MET A 212 7.32 14.77 6.30
N LEU A 213 8.64 14.80 6.49
CA LEU A 213 9.36 15.85 7.22
C LEU A 213 9.42 17.17 6.42
N LYS A 214 9.60 17.11 5.09
CA LYS A 214 9.64 18.30 4.22
C LYS A 214 8.28 18.99 4.12
N THR A 215 7.18 18.24 4.09
CA THR A 215 5.83 18.84 4.05
C THR A 215 5.53 19.74 5.25
N THR A 216 6.22 19.55 6.38
CA THR A 216 6.00 20.32 7.61
C THR A 216 6.79 21.63 7.66
N LEU A 217 7.99 21.67 7.08
CA LEU A 217 8.84 22.87 7.05
C LEU A 217 8.28 23.99 6.16
N VAL A 218 7.42 23.64 5.20
CA VAL A 218 6.79 24.62 4.29
C VAL A 218 5.46 25.16 4.86
N SER A 219 4.91 24.53 5.90
CA SER A 219 3.65 24.90 6.55
C SER A 219 3.81 25.69 7.87
N LEU A 220 5.05 26.01 8.25
CA LEU A 220 5.42 26.86 9.39
C LEU A 220 5.79 28.26 8.87
#